data_AF-K1S3J9-F1
#
_entry.id   AF-K1S3J9-F1
#
_cell.length_a   1.000
_cell.length_b   1.000
_cell.length_c   1.000
_cell.angle_alpha   90.00
_cell.angle_beta   90.00
_cell.angle_gamma   90.00
#
_symmetry.space_group_name_H-M   'P 1'
#
loop_
_entity.id
_entity.type
_entity.pdbx_description
1 polymer ?
#
loop_
_entity_poly.entity_id
_entity_poly.type
_entity_poly.pdbx_seq_one_letter_code
_entity_poly.pdbx_strand_id
1 'polypeptide(L)'
;VREMILADDEAGRRVALAKLLPMQRSDFEGLFKAMQGHPVTVRLLDPPLHEFVPHFEKEQRELAKDMNVPYEKITAKVELLAEVNPMLGHRGCRLGNTYPEITEMQTRAIIEAAMNVKKTGIPVHVEIMVPLVGNHKELRYQKNIIDQTAEKVFSERNDRLEYMIGTMIEVPRAAVT
;
A
#
# COMPACT_ATOMS: atom_id res chain seq x y z
N VAL A 1 -7.35 -3.03 -7.83
CA VAL A 1 -7.49 -3.23 -6.36
C VAL A 1 -8.39 -4.42 -6.04
N ARG A 2 -9.62 -4.49 -6.56
CA ARG A 2 -10.57 -5.61 -6.31
C ARG A 2 -10.00 -7.00 -6.60
N GLU A 3 -9.25 -7.17 -7.68
CA GLU A 3 -8.54 -8.42 -7.99
C GLU A 3 -7.61 -8.90 -6.86
N MET A 4 -6.89 -7.98 -6.20
CA MET A 4 -6.01 -8.31 -5.08
C MET A 4 -6.83 -8.80 -3.88
N ILE A 5 -7.96 -8.18 -3.60
CA ILE A 5 -8.81 -8.53 -2.44
C ILE A 5 -9.41 -9.92 -2.61
N LEU A 6 -9.73 -10.29 -3.85
CA LEU A 6 -10.40 -11.54 -4.21
C LEU A 6 -9.45 -12.70 -4.48
N ALA A 7 -8.14 -12.46 -4.51
CA ALA A 7 -7.15 -13.51 -4.63
C ALA A 7 -7.22 -14.48 -3.43
N ASP A 8 -6.97 -15.77 -3.72
CA ASP A 8 -7.02 -16.85 -2.73
C ASP A 8 -5.70 -16.98 -1.96
N ASP A 9 -4.58 -16.58 -2.58
CA ASP A 9 -3.23 -16.71 -2.04
C ASP A 9 -2.36 -15.47 -2.33
N GLU A 10 -1.15 -15.47 -1.76
CA GLU A 10 -0.16 -14.42 -1.97
C GLU A 10 0.26 -14.30 -3.46
N ALA A 11 0.36 -15.42 -4.17
CA ALA A 11 0.77 -15.42 -5.58
C ALA A 11 -0.24 -14.64 -6.45
N GLY A 12 -1.53 -14.90 -6.27
CA GLY A 12 -2.61 -14.15 -6.92
C GLY A 12 -2.62 -12.68 -6.53
N ARG A 13 -2.39 -12.36 -5.24
CA ARG A 13 -2.28 -10.97 -4.79
C ARG A 13 -1.13 -10.24 -5.48
N ARG A 14 0.04 -10.87 -5.61
CA ARG A 14 1.21 -10.28 -6.30
C ARG A 14 0.93 -10.01 -7.78
N VAL A 15 0.21 -10.89 -8.48
CA VAL A 15 -0.21 -10.65 -9.88
C VAL A 15 -1.10 -9.41 -9.97
N ALA A 16 -2.08 -9.27 -9.08
CA ALA A 16 -2.96 -8.10 -9.06
C ALA A 16 -2.21 -6.82 -8.68
N LEU A 17 -1.28 -6.89 -7.72
CA LEU A 17 -0.44 -5.77 -7.30
C LEU A 17 0.52 -5.32 -8.41
N ALA A 18 1.04 -6.24 -9.23
CA ALA A 18 1.89 -5.91 -10.37
C ALA A 18 1.17 -5.04 -11.42
N LYS A 19 -0.16 -5.17 -11.55
CA LYS A 19 -0.98 -4.29 -12.40
C LYS A 19 -1.13 -2.88 -11.82
N LEU A 20 -1.13 -2.75 -10.50
CA LEU A 20 -1.25 -1.47 -9.79
C LEU A 20 0.06 -0.69 -9.75
N LEU A 21 1.19 -1.39 -9.71
CA LEU A 21 2.53 -0.79 -9.65
C LEU A 21 2.77 0.30 -10.71
N PRO A 22 2.56 0.08 -12.03
CA PRO A 22 2.82 1.12 -13.02
C PRO A 22 1.89 2.34 -12.87
N MET A 23 0.66 2.13 -12.39
CA MET A 23 -0.30 3.23 -12.14
C MET A 23 0.19 4.09 -10.98
N GLN A 24 0.46 3.48 -9.82
CA GLN A 24 0.95 4.23 -8.65
C GLN A 24 2.29 4.91 -8.92
N ARG A 25 3.21 4.24 -9.63
CA ARG A 25 4.49 4.85 -10.00
C ARG A 25 4.28 6.10 -10.86
N SER A 26 3.39 6.04 -11.84
CA SER A 26 3.05 7.20 -12.68
C SER A 26 2.49 8.36 -11.84
N ASP A 27 1.59 8.06 -10.90
CA ASP A 27 1.00 9.07 -10.03
C ASP A 27 2.06 9.74 -9.13
N PHE A 28 2.95 8.94 -8.54
CA PHE A 28 4.06 9.48 -7.74
C PHE A 28 5.06 10.26 -8.57
N GLU A 29 5.35 9.86 -9.81
CA GLU A 29 6.20 10.65 -10.71
C GLU A 29 5.58 12.04 -10.99
N GLY A 30 4.27 12.09 -11.24
CA GLY A 30 3.54 13.33 -11.39
C GLY A 30 3.62 14.20 -10.13
N LEU A 31 3.42 13.59 -8.96
CA LEU A 31 3.49 14.27 -7.67
C LEU A 31 4.90 14.84 -7.40
N PHE A 32 5.95 14.03 -7.53
CA PHE A 32 7.33 14.50 -7.29
C PHE A 32 7.76 15.59 -8.27
N LYS A 33 7.34 15.51 -9.55
CA LYS A 33 7.59 16.58 -10.53
C LYS A 33 6.91 17.89 -10.12
N ALA A 34 5.67 17.81 -9.65
CA ALA A 34 4.92 18.99 -9.20
C ALA A 34 5.53 19.63 -7.94
N MET A 35 6.13 18.83 -7.06
CA MET A 35 6.68 19.30 -5.79
C MET A 35 8.07 19.94 -5.92
N GLN A 36 8.77 19.79 -7.04
CA GLN A 36 10.01 20.53 -7.39
C GLN A 36 11.06 20.60 -6.26
N GLY A 37 11.35 19.49 -5.60
CA GLY A 37 12.34 19.44 -4.51
C GLY A 37 11.80 19.77 -3.12
N HIS A 38 10.50 20.00 -2.96
CA HIS A 38 9.89 20.00 -1.62
C HIS A 38 9.72 18.56 -1.10
N PRO A 39 9.80 18.34 0.24
CA PRO A 39 9.50 17.06 0.86
C PRO A 39 8.10 16.56 0.54
N VAL A 40 7.98 15.27 0.26
CA VAL A 40 6.71 14.61 0.01
C VAL A 40 6.56 13.42 0.95
N THR A 41 5.64 13.56 1.89
CA THR A 41 5.27 12.50 2.83
C THR A 41 4.15 11.65 2.26
N VAL A 42 4.46 10.41 1.90
CA VAL A 42 3.50 9.44 1.37
C VAL A 42 3.05 8.51 2.50
N ARG A 43 1.77 8.60 2.85
CA ARG A 43 1.15 7.65 3.77
C ARG A 43 0.83 6.35 3.04
N LEU A 44 1.24 5.22 3.62
CA LEU A 44 0.90 3.89 3.11
C LEU A 44 -0.61 3.62 3.20
N LEU A 45 -1.06 2.52 2.58
CA LEU A 45 -2.47 2.16 2.54
C LEU A 45 -3.06 2.08 3.96
N ASP A 46 -4.09 2.88 4.18
CA ASP A 46 -4.76 3.05 5.47
C ASP A 46 -6.16 2.43 5.50
N PRO A 47 -7.02 2.55 4.48
CA PRO A 47 -8.39 2.03 4.57
C PRO A 47 -8.45 0.50 4.69
N PRO A 48 -9.45 -0.04 5.41
CA PRO A 48 -9.77 -1.46 5.42
C PRO A 48 -10.21 -1.94 4.03
N LEU A 49 -9.99 -3.22 3.76
CA LEU A 49 -10.27 -3.78 2.43
C LEU A 49 -11.77 -3.78 2.06
N HIS A 50 -12.67 -3.75 3.04
CA HIS A 50 -14.11 -3.72 2.75
C HIS A 50 -14.56 -2.42 2.07
N GLU A 51 -13.79 -1.33 2.15
CA GLU A 51 -14.16 -0.07 1.47
C GLU A 51 -14.02 -0.19 -0.05
N PHE A 52 -13.31 -1.21 -0.54
CA PHE A 52 -13.06 -1.42 -1.95
C PHE A 52 -13.95 -2.50 -2.59
N VAL A 53 -14.78 -3.19 -1.79
CA VAL A 53 -15.73 -4.21 -2.26
C VAL A 53 -17.17 -3.66 -2.27
N PRO A 54 -18.00 -4.07 -3.25
CA PRO A 54 -19.37 -3.58 -3.35
C PRO A 54 -20.27 -4.09 -2.21
N HIS A 55 -21.15 -3.22 -1.71
CA HIS A 55 -22.08 -3.54 -0.61
C HIS A 55 -23.46 -3.98 -1.11
N PHE A 56 -23.86 -3.57 -2.32
CA PHE A 56 -25.16 -3.91 -2.88
C PHE A 56 -25.07 -5.19 -3.71
N GLU A 57 -26.09 -6.06 -3.60
CA GLU A 57 -26.15 -7.33 -4.35
C GLU A 57 -25.97 -7.12 -5.85
N LYS A 58 -26.60 -6.09 -6.43
CA LYS A 58 -26.49 -5.79 -7.86
C LYS A 58 -25.03 -5.57 -8.28
N GLU A 59 -24.30 -4.75 -7.54
CA GLU A 59 -22.89 -4.44 -7.82
C GLU A 59 -21.98 -5.65 -7.56
N GLN A 60 -22.31 -6.47 -6.56
CA GLN A 60 -21.59 -7.73 -6.31
C GLN A 60 -21.77 -8.71 -7.47
N ARG A 61 -22.97 -8.81 -8.05
CA ARG A 61 -23.24 -9.63 -9.24
C ARG A 61 -22.53 -9.11 -10.49
N GLU A 62 -22.43 -7.79 -10.64
CA GLU A 62 -21.65 -7.16 -11.72
C GLU A 62 -20.16 -7.47 -11.56
N LEU A 63 -19.61 -7.30 -10.34
CA LEU A 63 -18.22 -7.64 -10.05
C LEU A 63 -17.90 -9.12 -10.30
N ALA A 64 -18.80 -10.02 -9.93
CA ALA A 64 -18.66 -11.46 -10.19
C ALA A 64 -18.51 -11.76 -11.69
N LYS A 65 -19.31 -11.09 -12.54
CA LYS A 65 -19.24 -11.21 -14.00
C LYS A 65 -17.94 -10.64 -14.55
N ASP A 66 -17.56 -9.44 -14.13
CA ASP A 66 -16.35 -8.76 -14.60
C ASP A 66 -15.08 -9.57 -14.28
N MET A 67 -15.09 -10.25 -13.12
CA MET A 67 -13.97 -11.06 -12.65
C MET A 67 -14.06 -12.53 -13.05
N ASN A 68 -15.13 -12.93 -13.73
CA ASN A 68 -15.40 -14.31 -14.14
C ASN A 68 -15.30 -15.31 -12.96
N VAL A 69 -15.90 -14.96 -11.82
CA VAL A 69 -15.96 -15.79 -10.62
C VAL A 69 -17.41 -15.99 -10.16
N PRO A 70 -17.71 -17.07 -9.41
CA PRO A 70 -19.04 -17.26 -8.84
C PRO A 70 -19.44 -16.12 -7.91
N TYR A 71 -20.73 -15.76 -7.92
CA TYR A 71 -21.28 -14.73 -7.05
C TYR A 71 -21.10 -15.08 -5.56
N GLU A 72 -21.16 -16.37 -5.24
CA GLU A 72 -20.94 -16.95 -3.91
C GLU A 72 -19.53 -16.65 -3.40
N LYS A 73 -18.54 -16.58 -4.30
CA LYS A 73 -17.16 -16.21 -3.94
C LYS A 73 -17.06 -14.73 -3.55
N ILE A 74 -17.77 -13.85 -4.25
CA ILE A 74 -17.80 -12.41 -3.94
C ILE A 74 -18.48 -12.18 -2.61
N THR A 75 -19.68 -12.74 -2.41
CA THR A 75 -20.44 -12.62 -1.16
C THR A 75 -19.67 -13.14 0.05
N ALA A 76 -19.09 -14.34 -0.04
CA ALA A 76 -18.26 -14.89 1.04
C ALA A 76 -17.07 -13.98 1.39
N LYS A 77 -16.44 -13.33 0.40
CA LYS A 77 -15.34 -12.39 0.66
C LYS A 77 -15.85 -11.09 1.29
N VAL A 78 -16.99 -10.56 0.85
CA VAL A 78 -17.59 -9.35 1.44
C VAL A 78 -17.94 -9.60 2.90
N GLU A 79 -18.55 -10.75 3.23
CA GLU A 79 -18.86 -11.15 4.60
C GLU A 79 -17.60 -11.34 5.45
N LEU A 80 -16.54 -11.95 4.89
CA LEU A 80 -15.26 -12.14 5.58
C LEU A 80 -14.60 -10.80 5.96
N LEU A 81 -14.75 -9.79 5.12
CA LEU A 81 -14.17 -8.46 5.33
C LEU A 81 -15.08 -7.52 6.12
N ALA A 82 -16.32 -7.93 6.39
CA ALA A 82 -17.26 -7.12 7.15
C ALA A 82 -16.80 -7.00 8.61
N GLU A 83 -16.71 -5.77 9.10
CA GLU A 83 -16.29 -5.48 10.47
C GLU A 83 -17.36 -4.67 11.18
N VAL A 84 -17.58 -4.96 12.46
CA VAL A 84 -18.54 -4.20 13.29
C VAL A 84 -18.08 -2.76 13.48
N ASN A 85 -16.76 -2.53 13.64
CA ASN A 85 -16.16 -1.20 13.83
C ASN A 85 -14.95 -1.00 12.89
N PRO A 86 -15.18 -0.66 11.61
CA PRO A 86 -14.13 -0.45 10.61
C PRO A 86 -12.97 0.47 11.02
N MET A 87 -13.28 1.53 11.77
CA MET A 87 -12.29 2.51 12.23
C MET A 87 -11.21 1.88 13.13
N LEU A 88 -11.53 0.78 13.82
CA LEU A 88 -10.62 0.08 14.73
C LEU A 88 -10.21 -1.31 14.22
N GLY A 89 -10.54 -1.63 12.96
CA GLY A 89 -10.41 -2.96 12.38
C GLY A 89 -9.05 -3.29 11.75
N HIS A 90 -9.08 -4.17 10.76
CA HIS A 90 -7.91 -4.66 10.03
C HIS A 90 -7.51 -3.71 8.91
N ARG A 91 -6.79 -2.66 9.31
CA ARG A 91 -6.40 -1.54 8.44
C ARG A 91 -5.03 -0.99 8.80
N GLY A 92 -4.51 -0.03 8.02
CA GLY A 92 -3.18 0.57 8.22
C GLY A 92 -2.03 -0.43 8.37
N CYS A 93 -1.12 -0.23 9.33
CA CYS A 93 0.04 -1.13 9.52
C CYS A 93 -0.33 -2.58 9.80
N ARG A 94 -1.53 -2.86 10.34
CA ARG A 94 -2.01 -4.23 10.61
C ARG A 94 -2.21 -4.99 9.30
N LEU A 95 -2.76 -4.30 8.30
CA LEU A 95 -2.96 -4.83 6.96
C LEU A 95 -1.61 -5.07 6.26
N GLY A 96 -0.70 -4.11 6.35
CA GLY A 96 0.66 -4.25 5.82
C GLY A 96 1.48 -5.34 6.51
N ASN A 97 1.18 -5.69 7.76
CA ASN A 97 1.85 -6.78 8.48
C ASN A 97 1.33 -8.16 8.04
N THR A 98 0.03 -8.29 7.77
CA THR A 98 -0.57 -9.55 7.29
C THR A 98 -0.34 -9.79 5.80
N TYR A 99 -0.29 -8.70 5.02
CA TYR A 99 -0.09 -8.72 3.57
C TYR A 99 1.11 -7.82 3.19
N PRO A 100 2.34 -8.23 3.53
CA PRO A 100 3.55 -7.43 3.31
C PRO A 100 3.75 -7.03 1.85
N GLU A 101 3.27 -7.84 0.90
CA GLU A 101 3.34 -7.56 -0.54
C GLU A 101 2.66 -6.23 -0.94
N ILE A 102 1.69 -5.73 -0.15
CA ILE A 102 1.08 -4.42 -0.37
C ILE A 102 2.10 -3.32 -0.08
N THR A 103 2.75 -3.36 1.09
CA THR A 103 3.80 -2.41 1.49
C THR A 103 4.99 -2.49 0.54
N GLU A 104 5.37 -3.69 0.10
CA GLU A 104 6.43 -3.88 -0.91
C GLU A 104 6.07 -3.17 -2.23
N MET A 105 4.85 -3.38 -2.76
CA MET A 105 4.42 -2.76 -4.00
C MET A 105 4.41 -1.22 -3.90
N GLN A 106 3.83 -0.67 -2.83
CA GLN A 106 3.79 0.78 -2.62
C GLN A 106 5.21 1.37 -2.46
N THR A 107 6.07 0.72 -1.67
CA THR A 107 7.46 1.15 -1.49
C THR A 107 8.19 1.17 -2.82
N ARG A 108 8.07 0.10 -3.62
CA ARG A 108 8.67 0.05 -4.95
C ARG A 108 8.13 1.18 -5.84
N ALA A 109 6.83 1.41 -5.86
CA ALA A 109 6.22 2.48 -6.65
C ALA A 109 6.79 3.86 -6.29
N ILE A 110 6.87 4.16 -4.99
CA ILE A 110 7.38 5.44 -4.46
C ILE A 110 8.86 5.61 -4.83
N ILE A 111 9.71 4.62 -4.55
CA ILE A 111 11.15 4.71 -4.76
C ILE A 111 11.49 4.77 -6.25
N GLU A 112 10.87 3.91 -7.08
CA GLU A 112 11.09 3.95 -8.53
C GLU A 112 10.68 5.30 -9.13
N ALA A 113 9.53 5.84 -8.73
CA ALA A 113 9.06 7.15 -9.19
C ALA A 113 10.03 8.26 -8.81
N ALA A 114 10.51 8.27 -7.56
CA ALA A 114 11.46 9.27 -7.09
C ALA A 114 12.79 9.18 -7.83
N MET A 115 13.31 7.97 -8.09
CA MET A 115 14.53 7.78 -8.89
C MET A 115 14.34 8.24 -10.34
N ASN A 116 13.18 7.99 -10.94
CA ASN A 116 12.87 8.42 -12.30
C ASN A 116 12.84 9.95 -12.42
N VAL A 117 12.23 10.64 -11.45
CA VAL A 117 12.18 12.12 -11.41
C VAL A 117 13.55 12.72 -11.07
N LYS A 118 14.30 12.12 -10.16
CA LYS A 118 15.67 12.55 -9.84
C LYS A 118 16.58 12.52 -11.07
N LYS A 119 16.43 11.53 -11.94
CA LYS A 119 17.19 11.43 -13.21
C LYS A 119 16.89 12.56 -14.19
N THR A 120 15.75 13.24 -14.09
CA THR A 120 15.46 14.42 -14.91
C THR A 120 16.07 15.71 -14.34
N GLY A 121 16.87 15.62 -13.27
CA GLY A 121 17.53 16.75 -12.62
C GLY A 121 16.67 17.48 -11.58
N ILE A 122 15.46 17.00 -11.31
CA ILE A 122 14.58 17.57 -10.28
C ILE A 122 14.95 16.93 -8.94
N PRO A 123 15.32 17.70 -7.90
CA PRO A 123 15.54 17.15 -6.56
C PRO A 123 14.26 16.47 -6.04
N VAL A 124 14.41 15.35 -5.33
CA VAL A 124 13.28 14.62 -4.73
C VAL A 124 13.62 14.23 -3.29
N HIS A 125 12.72 14.56 -2.36
CA HIS A 125 12.83 14.21 -0.96
C HIS A 125 11.64 13.33 -0.57
N VAL A 126 11.91 12.05 -0.31
CA VAL A 126 10.88 11.04 -0.05
C VAL A 126 10.77 10.77 1.45
N GLU A 127 9.55 10.80 1.95
CA GLU A 127 9.22 10.36 3.30
C GLU A 127 8.09 9.34 3.23
N ILE A 128 8.29 8.14 3.76
CA ILE A 128 7.30 7.07 3.79
C ILE A 128 6.73 6.99 5.21
N MET A 129 5.42 7.19 5.34
CA MET A 129 4.73 7.22 6.62
C MET A 129 3.84 5.99 6.82
N VAL A 130 4.08 5.25 7.90
CA VAL A 130 3.30 4.09 8.31
C VAL A 130 2.09 4.54 9.16
N PRO A 131 0.84 4.23 8.76
CA PRO A 131 -0.36 4.57 9.53
C PRO A 131 -0.66 3.56 10.66
N LEU A 132 -1.40 4.00 11.67
CA LEU A 132 -2.04 3.22 12.74
C LEU A 132 -1.10 2.37 13.62
N VAL A 133 0.16 2.77 13.74
CA VAL A 133 1.11 2.13 14.65
C VAL A 133 0.66 2.38 16.10
N GLY A 134 0.58 1.33 16.91
CA GLY A 134 0.34 1.40 18.36
C GLY A 134 1.51 0.85 19.20
N ASN A 135 2.46 0.16 18.57
CA ASN A 135 3.61 -0.46 19.20
C ASN A 135 4.86 -0.32 18.32
N HIS A 136 6.02 0.00 18.92
CA HIS A 136 7.30 0.12 18.22
C HIS A 136 7.67 -1.13 17.38
N LYS A 137 7.20 -2.32 17.77
CA LYS A 137 7.41 -3.55 16.99
C LYS A 137 6.69 -3.52 15.66
N GLU A 138 5.46 -3.00 15.61
CA GLU A 138 4.67 -2.88 14.36
C GLU A 138 5.38 -1.98 13.36
N LEU A 139 5.89 -0.83 13.82
CA LEU A 139 6.70 0.06 13.00
C LEU A 139 7.98 -0.62 12.52
N ARG A 140 8.66 -1.37 13.40
CA ARG A 140 9.89 -2.10 13.03
C ARG A 140 9.64 -3.14 11.94
N TYR A 141 8.53 -3.87 12.00
CA TYR A 141 8.15 -4.82 10.94
C TYR A 141 7.95 -4.11 9.60
N GLN A 142 7.15 -3.05 9.57
CA GLN A 142 6.93 -2.28 8.35
C GLN A 142 8.21 -1.63 7.83
N LYS A 143 9.03 -1.05 8.71
CA LYS A 143 10.34 -0.48 8.35
C LYS A 143 11.23 -1.52 7.68
N ASN A 144 11.31 -2.74 8.22
CA ASN A 144 12.13 -3.79 7.63
C ASN A 144 11.65 -4.15 6.21
N ILE A 145 10.34 -4.22 5.98
CA ILE A 145 9.77 -4.50 4.64
C ILE A 145 10.12 -3.36 3.67
N ILE A 146 9.98 -2.11 4.11
CA ILE A 146 10.31 -0.92 3.31
C ILE A 146 11.80 -0.91 2.97
N ASP A 147 12.68 -1.06 3.97
CA ASP A 147 14.14 -1.03 3.79
C ASP A 147 14.61 -2.14 2.84
N GLN A 148 14.12 -3.37 3.03
CA GLN A 148 14.46 -4.50 2.15
C GLN A 148 13.98 -4.27 0.72
N THR A 149 12.80 -3.70 0.54
CA THR A 149 12.26 -3.41 -0.79
C THR A 149 13.04 -2.31 -1.49
N ALA A 150 13.37 -1.23 -0.77
CA ALA A 150 14.19 -0.15 -1.30
C ALA A 150 15.58 -0.67 -1.71
N GLU A 151 16.23 -1.51 -0.90
CA GLU A 151 17.54 -2.07 -1.24
C GLU A 151 17.51 -2.97 -2.48
N LYS A 152 16.43 -3.74 -2.67
CA LYS A 152 16.20 -4.51 -3.91
C LYS A 152 16.12 -3.57 -5.11
N VAL A 153 15.33 -2.50 -5.02
CA VAL A 153 15.21 -1.50 -6.11
C VAL A 153 16.54 -0.81 -6.40
N PHE A 154 17.30 -0.44 -5.36
CA PHE A 154 18.62 0.17 -5.53
C PHE A 154 19.61 -0.76 -6.23
N SER A 155 19.61 -2.04 -5.84
CA SER A 155 20.44 -3.07 -6.47
C SER A 155 20.08 -3.26 -7.94
N GLU A 156 18.78 -3.34 -8.27
CA GLU A 156 18.28 -3.48 -9.65
C GLU A 156 18.58 -2.26 -10.53
N ARG A 157 18.65 -1.07 -9.94
CA ARG A 157 18.87 0.20 -10.65
C ARG A 157 20.33 0.65 -10.65
N ASN A 158 21.19 0.00 -9.85
CA ASN A 158 22.57 0.38 -9.58
C ASN A 158 22.71 1.87 -9.20
N ASP A 159 21.79 2.36 -8.38
CA ASP A 159 21.71 3.76 -7.94
C ASP A 159 20.98 3.83 -6.59
N ARG A 160 21.16 4.91 -5.82
CA ARG A 160 20.58 5.07 -4.48
C ARG A 160 19.86 6.41 -4.32
N LEU A 161 18.86 6.39 -3.45
CA LEU A 161 18.10 7.55 -3.03
C LEU A 161 18.04 7.57 -1.50
N GLU A 162 18.22 8.73 -0.90
CA GLU A 162 17.92 8.94 0.51
C GLU A 162 16.42 9.11 0.71
N TYR A 163 15.88 8.46 1.73
CA TYR A 163 14.47 8.56 2.10
C TYR A 163 14.33 8.40 3.60
N MET A 164 13.26 8.95 4.16
CA MET A 164 12.93 8.81 5.57
C MET A 164 11.75 7.86 5.75
N ILE A 165 11.76 7.10 6.84
CA ILE A 165 10.61 6.32 7.29
C ILE A 165 10.12 6.91 8.60
N GLY A 166 8.85 7.29 8.61
CA GLY A 166 8.16 7.82 9.78
C GLY A 166 6.91 7.01 10.11
N THR A 167 6.25 7.43 11.17
CA THR A 167 4.96 6.86 11.60
C THR A 167 3.99 7.98 11.92
N MET A 168 2.71 7.72 11.72
CA MET A 168 1.67 8.56 12.27
C MET A 168 1.50 8.25 13.76
N ILE A 169 1.35 9.28 14.59
CA ILE A 169 1.01 9.15 16.01
C ILE A 169 -0.49 9.42 16.15
N GLU A 170 -1.28 8.38 15.88
CA GLU A 170 -2.76 8.44 15.85
C GLU A 170 -3.45 7.40 16.73
N VAL A 171 -2.68 6.50 17.36
CA VAL A 171 -3.17 5.57 18.38
C VAL A 171 -2.66 6.08 19.74
N PRO A 172 -3.52 6.22 20.78
CA PRO A 172 -3.08 6.72 22.08
C PRO A 172 -1.85 6.01 22.65
N ARG A 173 -1.77 4.69 22.43
CA ARG A 173 -0.64 3.85 22.84
C ARG A 173 0.70 4.27 22.22
N ALA A 174 0.69 4.82 21.00
CA ALA A 174 1.88 5.29 20.31
C ALA A 174 2.50 6.54 20.93
N ALA A 175 1.69 7.36 21.62
CA ALA A 175 2.19 8.55 22.31
C ALA A 175 2.91 8.22 23.63
N VAL A 176 2.67 7.03 24.19
CA VAL A 176 3.14 6.62 25.53
C VAL A 176 4.09 5.43 25.53
N THR A 177 4.44 4.89 24.36
CA THR A 177 5.41 3.78 24.18
C THR A 177 6.68 4.30 23.56
#